data_AF-A0A432RSS7-F1
#
_entry.id   AF-A0A432RSS7-F1
#
_cell.length_a   1.000
_cell.length_b   1.000
_cell.length_c   1.000
_cell.angle_alpha   90.00
_cell.angle_beta   90.00
_cell.angle_gamma   90.00
#
_symmetry.space_group_name_H-M   'P 1'
#
loop_
_entity.id
_entity.type
_entity.pdbx_description
1 polymer ?
#
loop_
_entity_poly.entity_id
_entity_poly.type
_entity_poly.pdbx_seq_one_letter_code
_entity_poly.pdbx_strand_id
1 'polypeptide(L)'
;INAKIVFVLNELLLNLLEHSVLKMKENKQNIIKNDTKIEYNNINRFATINIYSNKNFVIITLEDKDGKEFEINDVLKKEWFDRYHGRGIKMLKKLTDGLYYNTKGNRIKVYLKKDR
;
A
#
# COMPACT_ATOMS: atom_id res chain seq x y z
N ILE A 1 -3.80 6.49 18.73
CA ILE A 1 -3.56 6.86 17.31
C ILE A 1 -2.15 6.49 16.78
N ASN A 2 -1.08 6.66 17.55
CA ASN A 2 0.30 6.41 17.08
C ASN A 2 0.52 4.98 16.52
N ALA A 3 0.00 3.95 17.18
CA ALA A 3 0.07 2.58 16.67
C ALA A 3 -0.63 2.42 15.30
N LYS A 4 -1.81 3.04 15.11
CA LYS A 4 -2.52 3.02 13.82
C LYS A 4 -1.69 3.67 12.71
N ILE A 5 -1.02 4.80 13.00
CA ILE A 5 -0.12 5.47 12.05
C ILE A 5 1.01 4.54 11.62
N VAL A 6 1.68 3.89 12.57
CA VAL A 6 2.80 2.97 12.28
C VAL A 6 2.33 1.82 11.39
N PHE A 7 1.20 1.19 11.71
CA PHE A 7 0.63 0.12 10.88
C PHE A 7 0.28 0.59 9.47
N VAL A 8 -0.36 1.76 9.34
CA VAL A 8 -0.69 2.33 8.04
C VAL A 8 0.58 2.56 7.22
N LEU A 9 1.61 3.19 7.80
CA LEU A 9 2.86 3.43 7.11
C LEU A 9 3.56 2.13 6.70
N ASN A 10 3.57 1.13 7.58
CA ASN A 10 4.16 -0.18 7.28
C ASN A 10 3.49 -0.83 6.06
N GLU A 11 2.16 -0.89 6.04
CA GLU A 11 1.41 -1.46 4.91
C GLU A 11 1.62 -0.68 3.62
N LEU A 12 1.63 0.66 3.69
CA LEU A 12 1.84 1.52 2.52
C LEU A 12 3.25 1.34 1.92
N LEU A 13 4.28 1.33 2.76
CA LEU A 13 5.67 1.16 2.34
C LEU A 13 5.94 -0.24 1.80
N LEU A 14 5.39 -1.27 2.44
CA LEU A 14 5.55 -2.65 1.99
C LEU A 14 4.89 -2.87 0.63
N ASN A 15 3.68 -2.35 0.43
CA ASN A 15 3.02 -2.40 -0.87
C ASN A 15 3.84 -1.69 -1.96
N LEU A 16 4.42 -0.53 -1.66
CA LEU A 16 5.27 0.20 -2.59
C LEU A 16 6.53 -0.59 -2.96
N LEU A 17 7.20 -1.18 -1.97
CA LEU A 17 8.38 -2.02 -2.19
C LEU A 17 8.04 -3.21 -3.09
N GLU A 18 6.98 -3.96 -2.75
CA GLU A 18 6.57 -5.16 -3.49
C GLU A 18 6.20 -4.85 -4.95
N HIS A 19 5.46 -3.78 -5.18
CA HIS A 19 4.88 -3.48 -6.49
C HIS A 19 5.73 -2.56 -7.35
N SER A 20 6.31 -1.50 -6.79
CA SER A 20 7.05 -0.49 -7.56
C SER A 20 8.52 -0.85 -7.73
N VAL A 21 9.15 -1.45 -6.72
CA VAL A 21 10.58 -1.76 -6.72
C VAL A 21 10.82 -3.20 -7.17
N LEU A 22 10.20 -4.17 -6.48
CA LEU A 22 10.50 -5.60 -6.66
C LEU A 22 9.66 -6.25 -7.77
N LYS A 23 8.61 -5.59 -8.29
CA LYS A 23 7.68 -6.10 -9.31
C LYS A 23 7.20 -7.54 -9.06
N MET A 24 6.96 -7.90 -7.79
CA MET A 24 6.70 -9.30 -7.39
C MET A 24 5.36 -9.89 -7.90
N LYS A 25 4.59 -9.16 -8.72
CA LYS A 25 3.25 -9.55 -9.18
C LYS A 25 3.25 -10.84 -10.00
N GLU A 26 4.27 -11.10 -10.81
CA GLU A 26 4.25 -12.22 -11.77
C GLU A 26 4.86 -13.53 -11.22
N ASN A 27 5.64 -13.49 -10.13
CA ASN A 27 6.40 -14.67 -9.67
C ASN A 27 6.42 -14.91 -8.15
N LYS A 28 5.53 -14.25 -7.37
CA LYS A 28 5.54 -14.33 -5.88
C LYS A 28 5.57 -15.75 -5.32
N GLN A 29 4.76 -16.66 -5.88
CA GLN A 29 4.72 -18.06 -5.44
C GLN A 29 5.97 -18.85 -5.84
N ASN A 30 6.54 -18.60 -7.02
CA ASN A 30 7.77 -19.25 -7.47
C ASN A 30 8.99 -18.78 -6.68
N ILE A 31 9.06 -17.48 -6.37
CA ILE A 31 10.17 -16.91 -5.59
C ILE A 31 10.21 -17.51 -4.17
N ILE A 32 9.04 -17.61 -3.51
CA ILE A 32 8.94 -18.18 -2.16
C ILE A 32 9.24 -19.69 -2.16
N LYS A 33 8.76 -20.43 -3.16
CA LYS A 33 9.01 -21.88 -3.26
C LYS A 33 10.46 -22.22 -3.56
N ASN A 34 11.15 -21.39 -4.33
CA ASN A 34 12.49 -21.68 -4.84
C ASN A 34 13.60 -20.92 -4.09
N ASP A 35 13.29 -20.27 -2.97
CA ASP A 35 14.20 -19.44 -2.16
C ASP A 35 15.06 -18.49 -3.01
N THR A 36 14.46 -17.94 -4.06
CA THR A 36 15.20 -17.19 -5.09
C THR A 36 15.49 -15.79 -4.58
N LYS A 37 16.76 -15.41 -4.53
CA LYS A 37 17.17 -14.06 -4.13
C LYS A 37 16.56 -13.03 -5.08
N ILE A 38 15.79 -12.10 -4.53
CA ILE A 38 15.19 -11.02 -5.32
C ILE A 38 16.27 -9.98 -5.60
N GLU A 39 16.64 -9.82 -6.87
CA GLU A 39 17.60 -8.80 -7.28
C GLU A 39 16.92 -7.43 -7.39
N TYR A 40 17.52 -6.45 -6.72
CA TYR A 40 17.13 -5.05 -6.87
C TYR A 40 17.49 -4.60 -8.28
N ASN A 41 16.51 -4.09 -9.02
CA ASN A 41 16.66 -3.74 -10.44
C ASN A 41 17.47 -2.45 -10.70
N ASN A 42 18.19 -1.93 -9.71
CA ASN A 42 18.94 -0.66 -9.74
C ASN A 42 18.13 0.58 -10.18
N ILE A 43 16.80 0.48 -10.21
CA ILE A 43 15.93 1.61 -10.52
C ILE A 43 15.59 2.32 -9.21
N ASN A 44 16.01 3.57 -9.08
CA ASN A 44 15.58 4.42 -7.98
C ASN A 44 14.15 4.87 -8.22
N ARG A 45 13.25 4.51 -7.32
CA ARG A 45 11.85 4.94 -7.29
C ARG A 45 11.67 5.84 -6.07
N PHE A 46 11.06 7.01 -6.28
CA PHE A 46 10.75 7.93 -5.20
C PHE A 46 9.25 8.00 -4.99
N ALA A 47 8.81 7.75 -3.77
CA ALA A 47 7.45 8.05 -3.33
C ALA A 47 7.48 9.19 -2.32
N THR A 48 6.45 10.01 -2.35
CA THR A 48 6.25 11.08 -1.39
C THR A 48 5.20 10.65 -0.38
N ILE A 49 5.57 10.69 0.91
CA ILE A 49 4.64 10.51 2.02
C ILE A 49 4.53 11.84 2.75
N ASN A 50 3.30 12.36 2.85
CA ASN A 50 3.01 13.54 3.67
C ASN A 50 2.09 13.14 4.82
N ILE A 51 2.39 13.66 6.01
CA ILE A 51 1.58 13.45 7.21
C ILE A 51 1.08 14.82 7.66
N TYR A 52 -0.21 15.05 7.52
CA TYR A 52 -0.89 16.24 8.00
C TYR A 52 -1.63 15.92 9.29
N SER A 53 -1.66 16.86 10.22
CA SER A 53 -2.29 16.66 11.51
C SER A 53 -2.98 17.94 11.95
N ASN A 54 -4.24 17.83 12.36
CA ASN A 54 -4.98 18.90 13.01
C ASN A 54 -5.57 18.40 14.34
N LYS A 55 -6.44 19.18 14.99
CA LYS A 55 -7.04 18.81 16.27
C LYS A 55 -7.85 17.50 16.24
N ASN A 56 -8.47 17.18 15.10
CA ASN A 56 -9.44 16.10 14.99
C ASN A 56 -8.91 14.89 14.22
N PHE A 57 -7.94 15.09 13.32
CA PHE A 57 -7.49 14.07 12.38
C PHE A 57 -5.98 14.09 12.18
N VAL A 58 -5.46 12.92 11.83
CA VAL A 58 -4.21 12.72 11.12
C VAL A 58 -4.54 12.22 9.73
N ILE A 59 -3.95 12.85 8.71
CA ILE A 59 -4.13 12.49 7.31
C ILE A 59 -2.77 12.07 6.77
N ILE A 60 -2.68 10.86 6.25
CA ILE A 60 -1.47 10.33 5.62
C ILE A 60 -1.74 10.22 4.12
N THR A 61 -0.92 10.86 3.30
CA THR A 61 -0.99 10.74 1.84
C THR A 61 0.27 10.08 1.32
N LEU A 62 0.13 9.08 0.47
CA LEU A 62 1.20 8.49 -0.32
C LEU A 62 0.96 8.78 -1.80
N GLU A 63 1.98 9.31 -2.47
CA GLU A 63 1.98 9.52 -3.91
C GLU A 63 3.26 8.93 -4.52
N ASP A 64 3.10 7.92 -5.38
CA ASP A 64 4.16 7.38 -6.23
C ASP A 64 4.00 7.98 -7.64
N LYS A 65 4.74 9.06 -7.90
CA LYS A 65 4.66 9.84 -9.15
C LYS A 65 5.09 9.03 -10.38
N ASP A 66 6.05 8.13 -10.21
CA ASP A 66 6.65 7.31 -11.28
C ASP A 66 6.19 5.84 -11.23
N GLY A 67 5.23 5.55 -10.36
CA GLY A 67 4.62 4.24 -10.14
C GLY A 67 3.88 3.72 -11.37
N LYS A 68 4.39 2.66 -11.99
CA LYS A 68 3.62 1.88 -12.98
C LYS A 68 2.42 1.22 -12.30
N GLU A 69 1.25 1.74 -12.66
CA GLU A 69 -0.11 1.17 -12.70
C GLU A 69 -0.37 -0.10 -11.89
N PHE A 70 -1.12 0.05 -10.80
CA PHE A 70 -1.83 -1.02 -10.14
C PHE A 70 -3.33 -0.83 -10.37
N GLU A 71 -3.93 -1.56 -11.31
CA GLU A 71 -5.39 -1.51 -11.46
C GLU A 71 -6.06 -2.10 -10.22
N ILE A 72 -6.60 -1.24 -9.36
CA ILE A 72 -7.28 -1.66 -8.14
C ILE A 72 -8.52 -2.49 -8.46
N ASN A 73 -9.18 -2.22 -9.59
CA ASN A 73 -10.34 -3.00 -10.02
C ASN A 73 -10.01 -4.48 -10.17
N ASP A 74 -8.84 -4.83 -10.69
CA ASP A 74 -8.40 -6.22 -10.82
C ASP A 74 -8.08 -6.86 -9.47
N VAL A 75 -7.59 -6.06 -8.51
CA VAL A 75 -7.27 -6.55 -7.17
C VAL A 75 -8.51 -6.73 -6.31
N LEU A 76 -9.50 -5.85 -6.44
CA LEU A 76 -10.81 -5.99 -5.80
C LEU A 76 -11.61 -7.15 -6.43
N LYS A 77 -11.52 -7.35 -7.75
CA LYS A 77 -12.11 -8.51 -8.43
C LYS A 77 -11.46 -9.83 -8.01
N LYS A 78 -10.13 -9.87 -7.93
CA LYS A 78 -9.39 -11.04 -7.41
C LYS A 78 -9.59 -11.24 -5.91
N GLU A 79 -9.90 -10.20 -5.13
CA GLU A 79 -10.21 -10.29 -3.69
C GLU A 79 -11.38 -11.24 -3.38
N TRP A 80 -12.34 -11.37 -4.30
CA TRP A 80 -13.45 -12.31 -4.17
C TRP A 80 -13.05 -13.77 -4.38
N PHE A 81 -11.97 -14.02 -5.13
CA PHE A 81 -11.54 -15.36 -5.53
C PHE A 81 -10.23 -15.82 -4.86
N ASP A 82 -9.40 -14.90 -4.38
CA ASP A 82 -8.06 -15.19 -3.88
C ASP A 82 -7.81 -14.47 -2.54
N ARG A 83 -7.83 -15.24 -1.44
CA ARG A 83 -7.83 -14.73 -0.04
C ARG A 83 -6.60 -13.88 0.32
N TYR A 84 -5.55 -13.92 -0.50
CA TYR A 84 -4.27 -13.26 -0.26
C TYR A 84 -4.10 -11.96 -1.05
N HIS A 85 -4.92 -11.72 -2.08
CA HIS A 85 -4.92 -10.44 -2.81
C HIS A 85 -5.82 -9.45 -2.07
N GLY A 86 -5.38 -8.20 -1.92
CA GLY A 86 -6.15 -7.11 -1.29
C GLY A 86 -6.21 -7.10 0.25
N ARG A 87 -5.56 -8.06 0.94
CA ARG A 87 -5.51 -8.09 2.42
C ARG A 87 -5.02 -6.78 3.05
N GLY A 88 -3.99 -6.15 2.46
CA GLY A 88 -3.46 -4.86 2.94
C GLY A 88 -4.51 -3.75 2.87
N ILE A 89 -5.24 -3.64 1.75
CA ILE A 89 -6.36 -2.69 1.59
C ILE A 89 -7.47 -2.98 2.61
N LYS A 90 -7.81 -4.26 2.83
CA LYS A 90 -8.83 -4.66 3.82
C LYS A 90 -8.41 -4.32 5.26
N MET A 91 -7.14 -4.50 5.60
CA MET A 91 -6.59 -4.08 6.90
C MET A 91 -6.66 -2.56 7.06
N LEU A 92 -6.23 -1.81 6.05
CA LEU A 92 -6.32 -0.35 6.05
C LEU A 92 -7.78 0.12 6.20
N LYS A 93 -8.74 -0.46 5.47
CA LYS A 93 -10.18 -0.16 5.63
C LYS A 93 -10.69 -0.38 7.05
N LYS A 94 -10.19 -1.40 7.76
CA LYS A 94 -10.60 -1.68 9.14
C LYS A 94 -9.93 -0.77 10.19
N LEU A 95 -8.69 -0.40 9.96
CA LEU A 95 -7.88 0.36 10.93
C LEU A 95 -8.07 1.88 10.82
N THR A 96 -8.64 2.34 9.70
CA THR A 96 -8.72 3.75 9.35
C THR A 96 -10.16 4.25 9.35
N ASP A 97 -10.34 5.55 9.61
CA ASP A 97 -11.64 6.21 9.61
C ASP A 97 -12.04 6.67 8.19
N GLY A 98 -11.09 6.69 7.26
CA GLY A 98 -11.35 6.93 5.85
C GLY A 98 -10.15 6.50 5.00
N LEU A 99 -10.42 5.79 3.91
CA LEU A 99 -9.40 5.35 2.96
C LEU A 99 -9.86 5.70 1.54
N TYR A 100 -9.05 6.50 0.85
CA TYR A 100 -9.26 6.88 -0.53
C TYR A 100 -8.04 6.50 -1.36
N TYR A 101 -8.28 6.03 -2.57
CA TYR A 101 -7.23 5.69 -3.51
C TYR A 101 -7.70 5.99 -4.93
N ASN A 102 -6.77 6.33 -5.82
CA ASN A 102 -7.11 6.49 -7.24
C ASN A 102 -7.25 5.12 -7.93
N THR A 103 -7.78 5.07 -9.14
CA THR A 103 -7.96 3.81 -9.90
C THR A 103 -6.65 3.03 -10.12
N LYS A 104 -5.52 3.75 -10.21
CA LYS A 104 -4.17 3.21 -10.43
C LYS A 104 -3.44 2.76 -9.16
N GLY A 105 -4.02 2.95 -7.96
CA GLY A 105 -3.46 2.48 -6.68
C GLY A 105 -2.15 3.09 -6.25
N ASN A 106 -1.61 4.05 -6.99
CA ASN A 106 -0.35 4.73 -6.71
C ASN A 106 -0.54 6.04 -5.92
N ARG A 107 -1.79 6.45 -5.67
CA ARG A 107 -2.14 7.54 -4.78
C ARG A 107 -3.11 7.05 -3.72
N ILE A 108 -2.71 7.15 -2.45
CA ILE A 108 -3.50 6.70 -1.31
C ILE A 108 -3.59 7.85 -0.30
N LYS A 109 -4.79 8.05 0.25
CA LYS A 109 -5.07 9.01 1.31
C LYS A 109 -5.82 8.31 2.44
N VAL A 110 -5.23 8.37 3.62
CA VAL A 110 -5.72 7.73 4.84
C VAL A 110 -6.11 8.80 5.85
N TYR A 111 -7.27 8.65 6.46
CA TYR A 111 -7.78 9.48 7.54
C TYR A 111 -7.82 8.65 8.82
N LEU A 112 -7.24 9.20 9.88
CA LEU A 112 -7.27 8.67 11.23
C LEU A 112 -7.84 9.73 12.16
N LYS A 113 -8.96 9.45 12.80
CA LYS A 113 -9.56 10.33 13.80
C LYS A 113 -8.74 10.25 15.08
N LYS A 114 -8.35 11.42 15.61
CA LYS A 114 -7.77 11.50 16.95
C LYS A 114 -8.90 11.24 17.94
N ASP A 115 -8.80 10.13 18.65
CA ASP A 115 -9.63 9.91 19.83
C ASP A 115 -9.40 11.11 20.78
N ARG A 116 -10.51 11.68 21.28
CA ARG A 116 -10.48 12.81 22.22
C ARG A 116 -9.82 12.39 23.53
#